data_AF-A0A3Q8CBZ4-F1
#
_entry.id   AF-A0A3Q8CBZ4-F1
#
_cell.length_a   1.000
_cell.length_b   1.000
_cell.length_c   1.000
_cell.angle_alpha   90.00
_cell.angle_beta   90.00
_cell.angle_gamma   90.00
#
_symmetry.space_group_name_H-M   'P 1'
#
loop_
_entity.id
_entity.type
_entity.pdbx_description
1 polymer ?
#
loop_
_entity_poly.entity_id
_entity_poly.type
_entity_poly.pdbx_seq_one_letter_code
_entity_poly.pdbx_strand_id
1 'polypeptide(L)'
;MPTLINEKEINKILEDSLQDAISKFINSQVEGKTWSIIEFKEACCFNRDRRWVVKFILEPFKDEIEYRAENRDGWCIYAKSYQIRAKLATKWMEKNFSRIDWDAKLPIKG
;
A
#
# COMPACT_ATOMS: atom_id res chain seq x y z
N MET A 1 -21.09 -12.90 45.98
CA MET A 1 -20.75 -11.67 45.22
C MET A 1 -21.12 -11.92 43.77
N PRO A 2 -21.92 -11.07 43.13
CA PRO A 2 -22.22 -11.23 41.71
C PRO A 2 -20.94 -10.90 40.93
N THR A 3 -20.52 -11.80 40.05
CA THR A 3 -19.39 -11.58 39.14
C THR A 3 -19.74 -10.44 38.20
N LEU A 4 -18.99 -9.33 38.30
CA LEU A 4 -19.13 -8.11 37.47
C LEU A 4 -18.71 -8.31 36.00
N ILE A 5 -18.34 -9.53 35.64
CA ILE A 5 -17.74 -9.86 34.35
C ILE A 5 -18.78 -10.63 33.53
N ASN A 6 -19.35 -9.96 32.53
CA ASN A 6 -20.22 -10.59 31.54
C ASN A 6 -19.35 -11.33 30.52
N GLU A 7 -19.01 -12.58 30.83
CA GLU A 7 -18.16 -13.44 29.99
C GLU A 7 -18.63 -13.52 28.53
N LYS A 8 -19.95 -13.50 28.30
CA LYS A 8 -20.54 -13.52 26.95
C LYS A 8 -20.19 -12.27 26.15
N GLU A 9 -20.14 -11.13 26.81
CA GLU A 9 -19.83 -9.84 26.18
C GLU A 9 -18.33 -9.71 25.89
N ILE A 10 -17.49 -10.24 26.79
CA ILE A 10 -16.05 -10.37 26.57
C ILE A 10 -15.73 -11.29 25.39
N ASN A 11 -16.37 -12.47 25.34
CA ASN A 11 -16.17 -13.42 24.24
C ASN A 11 -16.55 -12.79 22.90
N LYS A 12 -17.65 -12.03 22.85
CA LYS A 12 -18.07 -11.32 21.64
C LYS A 12 -17.04 -10.28 21.19
N ILE A 13 -16.53 -9.45 22.10
CA ILE A 13 -15.51 -8.43 21.79
C ILE A 13 -14.22 -9.09 21.28
N LEU A 14 -13.83 -10.22 21.87
CA LEU A 14 -12.67 -11.00 21.44
C LEU A 14 -12.88 -11.60 20.05
N GLU A 15 -14.04 -12.19 19.79
CA GLU A 15 -14.39 -12.74 18.48
C GLU A 15 -14.37 -11.66 17.38
N ASP A 16 -14.99 -10.50 17.65
CA ASP A 16 -15.03 -9.38 16.71
C ASP A 16 -13.61 -8.87 16.42
N SER A 17 -12.79 -8.67 17.45
CA SER A 17 -11.40 -8.21 17.30
C SER A 17 -10.53 -9.22 16.53
N LEU A 18 -10.74 -10.52 16.78
CA LEU A 18 -10.02 -11.59 16.11
C LEU A 18 -10.41 -11.69 14.64
N GLN A 19 -11.71 -11.61 14.33
CA GLN A 19 -12.22 -11.56 12.95
C GLN A 19 -11.64 -10.38 12.18
N ASP A 20 -11.56 -9.21 12.82
CA ASP A 20 -10.99 -8.01 12.22
C ASP A 20 -9.49 -8.18 11.91
N ALA A 21 -8.74 -8.74 12.86
CA ALA A 21 -7.32 -9.02 12.69
C ALA A 21 -7.06 -10.06 11.59
N ILE A 22 -7.83 -11.15 11.57
CA ILE A 22 -7.74 -12.20 10.54
C ILE A 22 -8.10 -11.62 9.17
N SER A 23 -9.18 -10.85 9.06
CA SER A 23 -9.60 -10.22 7.81
C SER A 23 -8.55 -9.26 7.27
N LYS A 24 -7.95 -8.43 8.13
CA LYS A 24 -6.82 -7.55 7.77
C LYS A 24 -5.60 -8.35 7.31
N PHE A 25 -5.26 -9.42 8.03
CA PHE A 25 -4.14 -10.30 7.68
C PHE A 25 -4.37 -10.96 6.32
N ILE A 26 -5.50 -11.62 6.11
CA ILE A 26 -5.85 -12.25 4.82
C ILE A 26 -5.81 -11.19 3.71
N ASN A 27 -6.46 -10.05 3.87
CA ASN A 27 -6.48 -8.99 2.86
C ASN A 27 -5.08 -8.40 2.56
N SER A 28 -4.12 -8.49 3.49
CA SER A 28 -2.72 -8.12 3.26
C SER A 28 -1.94 -9.20 2.49
N GLN A 29 -2.37 -10.46 2.59
CA GLN A 29 -1.71 -11.62 1.99
C GLN A 29 -2.36 -12.08 0.68
N VAL A 30 -3.58 -11.62 0.33
CA VAL A 30 -4.26 -11.96 -0.92
C VAL A 30 -3.37 -11.60 -2.10
N GLU A 31 -2.84 -12.63 -2.74
CA GLU A 31 -2.09 -12.50 -3.97
C GLU A 31 -3.02 -12.05 -5.09
N GLY A 32 -2.52 -11.16 -5.96
CA GLY A 32 -3.31 -10.61 -7.06
C GLY A 32 -4.12 -9.35 -6.71
N LYS A 33 -4.15 -8.90 -5.45
CA LYS A 33 -4.72 -7.58 -5.12
C LYS A 33 -3.98 -6.48 -5.88
N THR A 34 -4.73 -5.67 -6.61
CA THR A 34 -4.23 -4.49 -7.32
C THR A 34 -4.81 -3.22 -6.72
N TRP A 35 -4.05 -2.14 -6.88
CA TRP A 35 -4.39 -0.79 -6.46
C TRP A 35 -4.38 0.15 -7.66
N SER A 36 -5.28 1.13 -7.60
CA SER A 36 -5.13 2.40 -8.29
C SER A 36 -3.98 3.21 -7.69
N ILE A 37 -3.55 4.27 -8.39
CA ILE A 37 -2.58 5.23 -7.83
C ILE A 37 -3.10 5.92 -6.56
N ILE A 38 -4.43 6.04 -6.41
CA ILE A 38 -5.07 6.68 -5.25
C ILE A 38 -4.88 5.81 -4.01
N GLU A 39 -5.18 4.51 -4.12
CA GLU A 39 -4.96 3.56 -3.04
C GLU A 39 -3.48 3.40 -2.71
N PHE A 40 -2.61 3.40 -3.73
CA PHE A 40 -1.16 3.34 -3.51
C PHE A 40 -0.61 4.56 -2.76
N LYS A 41 -1.04 5.79 -3.10
CA LYS A 41 -0.56 6.97 -2.36
C LYS A 41 -1.01 6.94 -0.90
N GLU A 42 -2.21 6.43 -0.63
CA GLU A 42 -2.77 6.32 0.71
C GLU A 42 -2.05 5.26 1.53
N ALA A 43 -1.79 4.10 0.92
CA ALA A 43 -1.17 2.98 1.61
C ALA A 43 0.34 3.15 1.82
N CYS A 44 1.07 3.67 0.82
CA CYS A 44 2.54 3.61 0.82
C CYS A 44 3.23 4.98 0.77
N CYS A 45 2.51 6.05 0.46
CA CYS A 45 3.13 7.36 0.20
C CYS A 45 2.57 8.46 1.10
N PHE A 46 2.10 8.14 2.31
CA PHE A 46 1.55 9.10 3.28
C PHE A 46 0.48 10.05 2.69
N ASN A 47 -0.31 9.53 1.75
CA ASN A 47 -1.36 10.27 1.04
C ASN A 47 -0.85 11.53 0.30
N ARG A 48 0.41 11.53 -0.17
CA ARG A 48 1.00 12.63 -0.98
C ARG A 48 0.24 12.85 -2.29
N ASP A 49 0.35 14.06 -2.86
CA ASP A 49 -0.26 14.42 -4.15
C ASP A 49 0.12 13.40 -5.24
N ARG A 50 -0.85 13.04 -6.09
CA ARG A 50 -0.64 12.06 -7.17
C ARG A 50 0.56 12.40 -8.05
N ARG A 51 0.75 13.68 -8.40
CA ARG A 51 1.88 14.15 -9.23
C ARG A 51 3.19 14.02 -8.47
N TRP A 52 3.18 14.19 -7.16
CA TRP A 52 4.38 13.98 -6.32
C TRP A 52 4.80 12.51 -6.40
N VAL A 53 3.86 11.59 -6.21
CA VAL A 53 4.12 10.14 -6.31
C VAL A 53 4.64 9.76 -7.69
N VAL A 54 4.04 10.29 -8.76
CA VAL A 54 4.53 10.04 -10.12
C VAL A 54 5.95 10.55 -10.29
N LYS A 55 6.20 11.81 -9.94
CA LYS A 55 7.48 12.49 -10.20
C LYS A 55 8.65 11.96 -9.37
N PHE A 56 8.42 11.56 -8.14
CA PHE A 56 9.48 11.21 -7.19
C PHE A 56 9.57 9.72 -6.88
N ILE A 57 8.60 8.92 -7.33
CA ILE A 57 8.62 7.46 -7.16
C ILE A 57 8.44 6.76 -8.52
N LEU A 58 7.34 7.03 -9.24
CA LEU A 58 7.01 6.20 -10.40
C LEU A 58 7.88 6.48 -11.64
N GLU A 59 8.29 7.72 -11.87
CA GLU A 59 9.17 8.09 -12.98
C GLU A 59 10.64 7.75 -12.70
N PRO A 60 11.23 8.12 -11.53
CA PRO A 60 12.66 7.91 -11.31
C PRO A 60 13.06 6.44 -11.19
N PHE A 61 12.15 5.58 -10.72
CA PHE A 61 12.41 4.15 -10.53
C PHE A 61 11.72 3.27 -11.58
N LYS A 62 11.26 3.87 -12.68
CA LYS A 62 10.45 3.19 -13.71
C LYS A 62 11.07 1.87 -14.18
N ASP A 63 12.38 1.84 -14.42
CA ASP A 63 13.08 0.64 -14.91
C ASP A 63 13.07 -0.52 -13.89
N GLU A 64 12.97 -0.21 -12.59
CA GLU A 64 12.90 -1.20 -11.52
C GLU A 64 11.47 -1.69 -11.26
N ILE A 65 10.49 -0.79 -11.39
CA ILE A 65 9.14 -1.01 -10.89
C ILE A 65 8.12 -1.35 -11.97
N GLU A 66 8.41 -1.02 -13.23
CA GLU A 66 7.48 -1.26 -14.33
C GLU A 66 7.44 -2.74 -14.69
N TYR A 67 6.24 -3.29 -14.74
CA TYR A 67 6.02 -4.64 -15.24
C TYR A 67 6.19 -4.66 -16.76
N ARG A 68 7.21 -5.40 -17.22
CA ARG A 68 7.54 -5.60 -18.63
C ARG A 68 7.85 -7.08 -18.89
N ALA A 69 7.96 -7.48 -20.15
CA ALA A 69 8.27 -8.88 -20.50
C ALA A 69 9.61 -9.33 -19.88
N GLU A 70 10.56 -8.40 -19.84
CA GLU A 70 11.92 -8.50 -19.29
C GLU A 70 11.99 -8.25 -17.77
N ASN A 71 10.96 -7.65 -17.15
CA ASN A 71 10.88 -7.38 -15.72
C ASN A 71 9.54 -7.87 -15.15
N ARG A 72 9.45 -9.18 -14.89
CA ARG A 72 8.23 -9.83 -14.35
C ARG A 72 8.02 -9.56 -12.85
N ASP A 73 9.04 -9.06 -12.18
CA ASP A 73 8.97 -8.62 -10.77
C ASP A 73 8.51 -7.16 -10.65
N GLY A 74 8.41 -6.45 -11.77
CA GLY A 74 7.74 -5.16 -11.85
C GLY A 74 6.32 -5.23 -11.30
N TRP A 75 5.95 -4.18 -10.58
CA TRP A 75 4.69 -4.12 -9.83
C TRP A 75 3.77 -3.01 -10.31
N CYS A 76 4.22 -2.14 -11.20
CA CYS A 76 3.43 -1.06 -11.79
C CYS A 76 3.21 -1.28 -13.29
N ILE A 77 1.96 -1.23 -13.75
CA ILE A 77 1.63 -1.22 -15.17
C ILE A 77 1.18 0.19 -15.55
N TYR A 78 1.82 0.77 -16.57
CA TYR A 78 1.52 2.09 -17.11
C TYR A 78 0.70 1.94 -18.39
N ALA A 79 -0.62 2.06 -18.27
CA ALA A 79 -1.53 2.10 -19.41
C ALA A 79 -2.27 3.46 -19.45
N LYS A 80 -3.57 3.46 -19.75
CA LYS A 80 -4.43 4.65 -19.56
C LYS A 80 -4.51 5.09 -18.09
N SER A 81 -4.27 4.16 -17.17
CA SER A 81 -4.18 4.39 -15.73
C SER A 81 -3.07 3.51 -15.13
N TYR A 82 -2.69 3.83 -13.90
CA TYR A 82 -1.72 3.06 -13.13
C TYR A 82 -2.43 1.87 -12.46
N GLN A 83 -1.95 0.65 -12.72
CA GLN A 83 -2.34 -0.54 -11.97
C GLN A 83 -1.14 -1.06 -11.17
N ILE A 84 -1.31 -1.20 -9.86
CA ILE A 84 -0.23 -1.44 -8.92
C ILE A 84 -0.47 -2.75 -8.17
N ARG A 85 0.46 -3.72 -8.24
CA ARG A 85 0.39 -4.97 -7.48
C ARG A 85 0.74 -4.69 -6.02
N ALA A 86 -0.27 -4.64 -5.15
CA ALA A 86 -0.15 -4.14 -3.78
C ALA A 86 1.01 -4.77 -2.99
N LYS A 87 1.05 -6.11 -2.92
CA LYS A 87 2.07 -6.87 -2.17
C LYS A 87 3.51 -6.55 -2.62
N LEU A 88 3.74 -6.41 -3.93
CA LEU A 88 5.07 -6.12 -4.45
C LEU A 88 5.45 -4.65 -4.28
N ALA A 89 4.49 -3.74 -4.47
CA ALA A 89 4.69 -2.32 -4.25
C ALA A 89 5.07 -2.03 -2.78
N THR A 90 4.37 -2.63 -1.81
CA THR A 90 4.70 -2.49 -0.39
C THR A 90 6.11 -2.96 -0.08
N LYS A 91 6.50 -4.16 -0.54
CA LYS A 91 7.86 -4.69 -0.34
C LYS A 91 8.93 -3.80 -0.97
N TRP A 92 8.68 -3.29 -2.17
CA TRP A 92 9.61 -2.40 -2.85
C TRP A 92 9.74 -1.07 -2.10
N MET A 93 8.63 -0.49 -1.64
CA MET A 93 8.62 0.77 -0.89
C MET A 93 9.37 0.65 0.44
N GLU A 94 9.20 -0.44 1.19
CA GLU A 94 9.95 -0.70 2.42
C GLU A 94 11.46 -0.79 2.15
N LYS A 95 11.87 -1.54 1.13
CA LYS A 95 13.28 -1.72 0.77
C LYS A 95 13.94 -0.43 0.27
N ASN A 96 13.19 0.43 -0.40
CA ASN A 96 13.71 1.61 -1.08
C ASN A 96 13.33 2.93 -0.39
N PHE A 97 12.78 2.87 0.82
CA PHE A 97 12.29 4.03 1.56
C PHE A 97 13.35 5.15 1.67
N SER A 98 14.61 4.78 1.93
CA SER A 98 15.73 5.71 2.06
C SER A 98 16.25 6.29 0.74
N ARG A 99 15.89 5.70 -0.41
CA ARG A 99 16.27 6.19 -1.74
C ARG A 99 15.33 7.31 -2.23
N ILE A 100 14.18 7.47 -1.59
CA ILE A 100 13.16 8.45 -1.95
C ILE A 100 13.44 9.73 -1.18
N ASP A 101 13.57 10.86 -1.89
CA ASP A 101 13.59 12.18 -1.27
C ASP A 101 12.16 12.57 -0.88
N TRP A 102 11.77 12.24 0.36
CA TRP A 102 10.44 12.52 0.89
C TRP A 102 10.14 14.00 1.10
N ASP A 103 11.16 14.86 1.13
CA ASP A 103 11.03 16.31 1.32
C ASP A 103 11.01 17.07 -0.01
N ALA A 104 11.14 16.35 -1.13
CA ALA A 104 11.08 16.92 -2.46
C ALA A 104 9.79 17.74 -2.68
N LYS A 105 9.91 18.88 -3.34
CA LYS A 105 8.76 19.75 -3.64
C LYS A 105 8.41 19.65 -5.11
N LEU A 106 7.11 19.56 -5.40
CA LEU A 106 6.65 19.72 -6.77
C LEU A 106 7.09 21.08 -7.30
N PRO A 107 7.54 21.17 -8.57
CA PRO A 107 7.88 22.44 -9.17
C PRO A 107 6.64 23.34 -9.15
N ILE A 108 6.80 24.55 -8.62
CA ILE A 108 5.77 25.59 -8.72
C ILE A 108 5.67 25.90 -10.21
N LYS A 109 4.50 25.70 -10.80
CA LYS A 109 4.26 26.19 -12.16
C LYS A 109 4.36 27.71 -12.08
N GLY A 110 5.38 28.28 -12.74
CA GLY A 110 5.44 29.71 -13.04
C GLY A 110 4.32 30.12 -13.98
#